data_AF-A0A7S3MLI6-F1
#
_entry.id   AF-A0A7S3MLI6-F1
#
_cell.length_a   1.000
_cell.length_b   1.000
_cell.length_c   1.000
_cell.angle_alpha   90.00
_cell.angle_beta   90.00
_cell.angle_gamma   90.00
#
_symmetry.space_group_name_H-M   'P 1'
#
loop_
_entity.id
_entity.type
_entity.pdbx_description
1 polymer ?
#
loop_
_entity_poly.entity_id
_entity_poly.type
_entity_poly.pdbx_seq_one_letter_code
_entity_poly.pdbx_strand_id
1 'polypeptide(L)'
;MIKVCFSGNLDRVIVTNPFYFKQEKFYLRAQIARIHHATKLVPTGRHKITEREEKSELPFEVEANTPEEPEQPFPAPTTEQMSKKASWVHYSKSILNNNKTSHTLGEEVEDRDKEVDRVLGADPYELRLKPITQDKACKGNYPAWILRTYGDSMKYAMANPAHGAKQYSVVVVKSTVWPGALSYFWQGQWGELYMGDGQKHEDITYFPVQPPQIMSDPDERSMVDEPNPPQKPLSSIEEQ
;
A
#
# COMPACT_ATOMS: atom_id res chain seq x y z
N MET A 1 -4.89 8.11 8.97
CA MET A 1 -5.77 8.71 9.99
C MET A 1 -5.11 9.82 10.81
N ILE A 2 -3.77 9.89 10.92
CA ILE A 2 -3.09 11.02 11.56
C ILE A 2 -2.27 11.82 10.54
N LYS A 3 -2.29 13.14 10.67
CA LYS A 3 -1.52 14.08 9.85
C LYS A 3 -0.72 14.98 10.79
N VAL A 4 0.58 14.73 10.88
CA VAL A 4 1.46 15.41 11.84
C VAL A 4 2.70 15.87 11.11
N CYS A 5 3.05 17.15 11.24
CA CYS A 5 4.33 17.65 10.75
C CYS A 5 5.47 17.10 11.61
N PHE A 6 6.53 16.64 10.95
CA PHE A 6 7.75 16.19 11.62
C PHE A 6 8.41 17.36 12.34
N SER A 7 8.85 17.12 13.56
CA SER A 7 9.63 18.09 14.35
C SER A 7 11.13 17.98 14.11
N GLY A 8 11.58 16.85 13.56
CA GLY A 8 13.00 16.51 13.46
C GLY A 8 13.57 15.88 14.73
N ASN A 9 12.76 15.74 15.79
CA ASN A 9 13.12 15.02 17.01
C ASN A 9 12.46 13.63 17.03
N LEU A 10 13.27 12.58 16.86
CA LEU A 10 12.81 11.19 16.79
C LEU A 10 12.14 10.69 18.08
N ASP A 11 12.47 11.27 19.23
CA ASP A 11 11.95 10.86 20.54
C ASP A 11 10.71 11.64 20.98
N ARG A 12 10.31 12.67 20.21
CA ARG A 12 9.06 13.41 20.45
C ARG A 12 7.88 12.44 20.48
N VAL A 13 7.11 12.47 21.56
CA VAL A 13 5.86 11.73 21.65
C VAL A 13 4.81 12.47 20.81
N ILE A 14 4.24 11.76 19.84
CA ILE A 14 3.06 12.23 19.11
C ILE A 14 1.84 11.81 19.93
N VAL A 15 0.91 12.75 20.10
CA VAL A 15 -0.35 12.56 20.83
C VAL A 15 -1.44 13.19 19.97
N THR A 16 -2.33 12.36 19.42
CA THR A 16 -3.40 12.80 18.51
C THR A 16 -4.70 12.04 18.76
N ASN A 17 -5.80 12.51 18.15
CA ASN A 17 -7.08 11.81 18.10
C ASN A 17 -7.54 11.68 16.63
N PRO A 18 -7.41 10.52 15.95
CA PRO A 18 -7.33 9.16 16.52
C PRO A 18 -6.06 8.88 17.31
N PHE A 19 -6.19 8.01 18.31
CA PHE A 19 -5.13 7.66 19.25
C PHE A 19 -3.89 7.15 18.54
N TYR A 20 -2.82 7.95 18.65
CA TYR A 20 -1.48 7.58 18.27
C TYR A 20 -0.56 8.07 19.38
N PHE A 21 -0.24 7.18 20.32
CA PHE A 21 0.61 7.46 21.47
C PHE A 21 1.97 6.78 21.30
N LYS A 22 2.72 7.23 20.29
CA LYS A 22 4.04 6.68 19.95
C LYS A 22 5.01 7.80 19.61
N GLN A 23 6.30 7.47 19.68
CA GLN A 23 7.37 8.40 19.30
C GLN A 23 7.40 8.66 17.79
N GLU A 24 7.87 9.85 17.40
CA GLU A 24 7.95 10.32 16.02
C GLU A 24 8.72 9.36 15.10
N LYS A 25 9.73 8.64 15.61
CA LYS A 25 10.46 7.61 14.84
C LYS A 25 9.57 6.51 14.26
N PHE A 26 8.53 6.08 14.98
CA PHE A 26 7.59 5.07 14.48
C PHE A 26 6.70 5.64 13.38
N TYR A 27 6.32 6.92 13.49
CA TYR A 27 5.53 7.61 12.48
C TYR A 27 6.36 7.80 11.21
N LEU A 28 7.60 8.24 11.35
CA LEU A 28 8.55 8.36 10.25
C LEU A 28 8.73 7.02 9.52
N ARG A 29 8.97 5.94 10.27
CA ARG A 29 9.15 4.60 9.67
C ARG A 29 7.92 4.12 8.91
N ALA A 30 6.72 4.43 9.40
CA ALA A 30 5.47 4.14 8.73
C ALA A 30 5.29 4.97 7.45
N GLN A 31 5.62 6.27 7.48
CA GLN A 31 5.55 7.12 6.29
C GLN A 31 6.56 6.66 5.21
N ILE A 32 7.78 6.28 5.60
CA ILE A 32 8.76 5.70 4.68
C ILE A 32 8.21 4.44 4.01
N ALA A 33 7.58 3.53 4.77
CA ALA A 33 6.96 2.33 4.20
C ALA A 33 5.88 2.71 3.17
N ARG A 34 4.96 3.59 3.54
CA ARG A 34 3.85 4.01 2.68
C ARG A 34 4.32 4.67 1.38
N ILE A 35 5.35 5.51 1.45
CA ILE A 35 5.94 6.15 0.26
C ILE A 35 6.64 5.10 -0.60
N HIS A 36 7.55 4.30 -0.04
CA HIS A 36 8.29 3.28 -0.77
C HIS A 36 7.39 2.28 -1.51
N HIS A 37 6.32 1.82 -0.85
CA HIS A 37 5.39 0.88 -1.46
C HIS A 37 4.45 1.51 -2.49
N ALA A 38 4.25 2.83 -2.46
CA ALA A 38 3.37 3.54 -3.39
C ALA A 38 4.09 4.20 -4.56
N THR A 39 5.40 4.45 -4.46
CA THR A 39 6.11 5.28 -5.45
C THR A 39 7.28 4.59 -6.12
N LYS A 40 7.54 3.32 -5.83
CA LYS A 40 8.70 2.62 -6.39
C LYS A 40 8.45 2.12 -7.79
N LEU A 41 9.08 2.79 -8.75
CA LEU A 41 8.87 2.55 -10.18
C LEU A 41 10.11 1.96 -10.84
N VAL A 42 9.87 1.07 -11.81
CA VAL A 42 10.89 0.52 -12.70
C VAL A 42 10.42 0.56 -14.16
N PRO A 43 11.34 0.56 -15.14
CA PRO A 43 10.97 0.41 -16.53
C PRO A 43 10.27 -0.91 -16.82
N THR A 44 9.23 -0.88 -17.65
CA THR A 44 8.54 -2.08 -18.13
C THR A 44 9.52 -3.04 -18.83
N GLY A 45 9.34 -4.34 -18.62
CA GLY A 45 10.15 -5.39 -19.25
C GLY A 45 11.47 -5.71 -18.53
N ARG A 46 11.92 -4.88 -17.58
CA ARG A 46 13.12 -5.16 -16.76
C ARG A 46 12.96 -6.30 -15.77
N HIS A 47 11.73 -6.57 -15.39
CA HIS A 47 11.40 -7.62 -14.43
C HIS A 47 10.22 -8.42 -14.96
N LYS A 48 10.14 -9.69 -14.55
CA LYS A 48 9.04 -10.59 -14.84
C LYS A 48 8.45 -11.12 -13.55
N ILE A 49 7.15 -11.44 -13.61
CA ILE A 49 6.43 -12.03 -12.48
C ILE A 49 6.77 -13.52 -12.46
N THR A 50 7.19 -14.04 -11.31
CA THR A 50 7.46 -15.47 -11.15
C THR A 50 6.16 -16.26 -11.20
N GLU A 51 6.18 -17.41 -11.85
CA GLU A 51 5.02 -18.31 -11.89
C GLU A 51 4.70 -18.84 -10.49
N ARG A 52 3.41 -18.84 -10.17
CA ARG A 52 2.87 -19.38 -8.92
C ARG A 52 1.41 -19.74 -9.09
N GLU A 53 0.91 -20.62 -8.23
CA GLU A 53 -0.52 -20.80 -7.98
C GLU A 53 -1.24 -19.46 -7.80
N GLU A 54 -2.33 -19.30 -8.56
CA GLU A 54 -3.14 -18.08 -8.58
C GLU A 54 -3.77 -17.76 -7.22
N LYS A 55 -4.07 -18.81 -6.43
CA LYS A 55 -4.60 -18.73 -5.08
C LYS A 55 -3.53 -19.14 -4.09
N SER A 56 -2.84 -18.18 -3.47
CA SER A 56 -2.07 -18.50 -2.27
C SER A 56 -1.90 -17.25 -1.39
N GLU A 57 -1.54 -17.48 -0.13
CA GLU A 57 -1.45 -16.46 0.91
C GLU A 57 -0.34 -15.41 0.69
N LEU A 58 0.61 -15.65 -0.20
CA LEU A 58 1.67 -14.69 -0.53
C LEU A 58 1.26 -13.81 -1.73
N PRO A 59 1.88 -12.64 -1.97
CA PRO A 59 1.78 -11.97 -3.27
C PRO A 59 2.72 -12.63 -4.29
N PHE A 60 2.44 -12.49 -5.60
CA PHE A 60 3.39 -12.88 -6.64
C PHE A 60 4.75 -12.22 -6.41
N GLU A 61 5.84 -12.93 -6.68
CA GLU A 61 7.19 -12.37 -6.66
C GLU A 61 7.62 -11.86 -8.03
N VAL A 62 8.66 -11.03 -8.02
CA VAL A 62 9.19 -10.38 -9.21
C VAL A 62 10.69 -10.61 -9.26
N GLU A 63 11.16 -11.14 -10.37
CA GLU A 63 12.58 -11.38 -10.62
C GLU A 63 13.10 -10.56 -11.80
N ALA A 64 14.41 -10.38 -11.87
CA ALA A 64 15.03 -9.69 -12.99
C ALA A 64 14.78 -10.49 -14.27
N ASN A 65 14.44 -9.79 -15.35
CA ASN A 65 14.22 -10.45 -16.63
C ASN A 65 15.57 -10.88 -17.21
N THR A 66 15.71 -12.18 -17.48
CA THR A 66 16.88 -12.78 -18.12
C THR A 66 16.65 -12.87 -19.62
N PRO A 67 17.56 -12.38 -20.47
CA PRO A 67 17.44 -12.56 -21.92
C PRO A 67 17.47 -14.04 -22.29
N GLU A 68 16.77 -14.41 -23.37
CA GLU A 68 16.71 -15.79 -23.87
C GLU A 68 18.09 -16.31 -24.30
N GLU A 69 18.94 -15.40 -24.81
CA GLU A 69 20.34 -15.67 -25.10
C GLU A 69 21.23 -15.08 -23.97
N PRO A 70 21.95 -15.92 -23.20
CA PRO A 70 22.75 -15.48 -22.05
C PRO A 70 23.87 -14.49 -22.38
N GLU A 71 24.33 -14.48 -23.63
CA GLU A 71 25.44 -13.67 -24.10
C GLU A 71 25.02 -12.26 -24.57
N GLN A 72 23.72 -12.01 -24.76
CA GLN A 72 23.24 -10.70 -25.20
C GLN A 72 22.92 -9.80 -23.99
N PRO A 73 23.47 -8.57 -23.93
CA PRO A 73 23.12 -7.63 -22.87
C PRO A 73 21.65 -7.22 -22.99
N PHE A 74 20.91 -7.25 -21.87
CA PHE A 74 19.51 -6.83 -21.85
C PHE A 74 19.38 -5.39 -22.37
N PRO A 75 18.62 -5.13 -23.45
CA PRO A 75 18.58 -3.83 -24.08
C PRO A 75 18.03 -2.80 -23.09
N ALA A 76 18.82 -1.74 -22.84
CA ALA A 76 18.36 -0.64 -22.01
C ALA A 76 17.22 0.10 -22.73
N PRO A 77 16.14 0.48 -22.01
CA PRO A 77 15.07 1.22 -22.63
C PRO A 77 15.58 2.57 -23.14
N THR A 78 14.98 3.09 -24.21
CA THR A 78 15.36 4.40 -24.74
C THR A 78 14.63 5.52 -23.99
N THR A 79 15.18 6.73 -24.03
CA THR A 79 14.53 7.90 -23.43
C THR A 79 13.15 8.16 -24.06
N GLU A 80 13.01 7.90 -25.35
CA GLU A 80 11.74 7.98 -26.07
C GLU A 80 10.72 6.96 -25.56
N GLN A 81 11.12 5.71 -25.32
CA GLN A 81 10.25 4.72 -24.68
C GLN A 81 9.83 5.19 -23.29
N MET A 82 10.79 5.60 -22.46
CA MET A 82 10.52 6.03 -21.09
C MET A 82 9.70 7.32 -20.99
N SER A 83 9.61 8.10 -22.07
CA SER A 83 8.72 9.27 -22.14
C SER A 83 7.22 8.92 -22.13
N LYS A 84 6.87 7.64 -22.28
CA LYS A 84 5.49 7.15 -22.21
C LYS A 84 5.16 6.70 -20.79
N LYS A 85 4.01 7.13 -20.25
CA LYS A 85 3.56 6.72 -18.90
C LYS A 85 3.45 5.20 -18.75
N ALA A 86 3.05 4.49 -19.81
CA ALA A 86 2.91 3.02 -19.80
C ALA A 86 4.26 2.27 -19.66
N SER A 87 5.39 2.95 -19.85
CA SER A 87 6.72 2.36 -19.68
C SER A 87 7.20 2.34 -18.22
N TRP A 88 6.37 2.82 -17.28
CA TRP A 88 6.65 2.83 -15.86
C TRP A 88 5.67 1.92 -15.13
N VAL A 89 6.21 0.97 -14.37
CA VAL A 89 5.44 -0.01 -13.58
C VAL A 89 5.88 0.01 -12.12
N HIS A 90 4.95 -0.31 -11.23
CA HIS A 90 5.23 -0.46 -9.79
C HIS A 90 6.04 -1.71 -9.51
N TYR A 91 7.16 -1.56 -8.81
CA TYR A 91 8.03 -2.68 -8.43
C TYR A 91 7.73 -3.22 -7.03
N SER A 92 7.50 -2.32 -6.06
CA SER A 92 7.16 -2.71 -4.68
C SER A 92 5.81 -3.44 -4.62
N LYS A 93 5.66 -4.31 -3.61
CA LYS A 93 4.37 -4.92 -3.25
C LYS A 93 3.42 -3.84 -2.72
N SER A 94 2.14 -3.89 -3.04
CA SER A 94 1.16 -2.97 -2.44
C SER A 94 0.95 -3.32 -0.96
N ILE A 95 0.65 -2.30 -0.16
CA ILE A 95 0.28 -2.48 1.26
C ILE A 95 -1.22 -2.77 1.31
N LEU A 96 -1.57 -3.88 1.95
CA LEU A 96 -2.92 -4.34 2.20
C LEU A 96 -3.62 -3.52 3.29
N ASN A 97 -4.94 -3.66 3.44
CA ASN A 97 -5.74 -3.00 4.47
C ASN A 97 -5.31 -3.40 5.90
N ASN A 98 -4.69 -4.57 6.05
CA ASN A 98 -4.10 -5.04 7.30
C ASN A 98 -2.70 -4.43 7.60
N ASN A 99 -2.21 -3.50 6.76
CA ASN A 99 -0.91 -2.84 6.85
C ASN A 99 0.32 -3.75 6.63
N LYS A 100 0.14 -4.94 6.06
CA LYS A 100 1.21 -5.84 5.63
C LYS A 100 1.28 -5.89 4.10
N THR A 101 2.29 -6.57 3.57
CA THR A 101 2.43 -6.85 2.13
C THR A 101 2.00 -8.26 1.76
N SER A 102 1.64 -9.08 2.74
CA SER A 102 1.11 -10.43 2.56
C SER A 102 0.09 -10.72 3.65
N HIS A 103 -0.87 -11.57 3.31
CA HIS A 103 -1.80 -12.17 4.25
C HIS A 103 -1.05 -13.13 5.16
N THR A 104 -1.51 -13.26 6.39
CA THR A 104 -0.98 -14.20 7.37
C THR A 104 -2.16 -14.96 7.92
N LEU A 105 -2.19 -16.27 7.69
CA LEU A 105 -3.20 -17.15 8.25
C LEU A 105 -2.70 -17.72 9.58
N GLY A 106 -3.63 -18.06 10.47
CA GLY A 106 -3.31 -18.80 11.70
C GLY A 106 -2.81 -20.20 11.37
N GLU A 107 -2.07 -20.82 12.30
CA GLU A 107 -1.59 -22.20 12.12
C GLU A 107 -2.73 -23.22 12.23
N GLU A 108 -3.77 -22.93 13.02
CA GLU A 108 -4.92 -23.80 13.29
C GLU A 108 -6.14 -23.40 12.43
N VAL A 109 -6.03 -23.54 11.11
CA VAL A 109 -7.17 -23.31 10.19
C VAL A 109 -7.64 -24.66 9.65
N GLU A 110 -8.91 -25.00 9.90
CA GLU A 110 -9.49 -26.29 9.47
C GLU A 110 -9.43 -26.52 7.95
N ASP A 111 -9.70 -25.46 7.18
CA ASP A 111 -9.63 -25.47 5.71
C ASP A 111 -8.88 -24.24 5.22
N ARG A 112 -7.59 -24.44 4.94
CA ARG A 112 -6.66 -23.36 4.56
C ARG A 112 -7.06 -22.70 3.25
N ASP A 113 -7.55 -23.46 2.27
CA ASP A 113 -7.88 -22.93 0.94
C ASP A 113 -9.13 -22.06 0.98
N LYS A 114 -10.16 -22.47 1.73
CA LYS A 114 -11.35 -21.62 1.96
C LYS A 114 -11.00 -20.32 2.67
N GLU A 115 -10.07 -20.37 3.63
CA GLU A 115 -9.63 -19.19 4.35
C GLU A 115 -8.79 -18.26 3.46
N VAL A 116 -7.90 -18.81 2.63
CA VAL A 116 -7.19 -18.04 1.59
C VAL A 116 -8.19 -17.32 0.68
N ASP A 117 -9.21 -18.03 0.17
CA ASP A 117 -10.24 -17.44 -0.68
C ASP A 117 -11.03 -16.32 0.03
N ARG A 118 -11.38 -16.53 1.31
CA ARG A 118 -12.06 -15.52 2.15
C ARG A 118 -11.22 -14.25 2.28
N VAL A 119 -9.94 -14.40 2.62
CA VAL A 119 -9.02 -13.28 2.85
C VAL A 119 -8.70 -12.55 1.54
N LEU A 120 -8.47 -13.27 0.44
CA LEU A 120 -8.26 -12.68 -0.88
C LEU A 120 -9.51 -11.99 -1.41
N GLY A 121 -10.70 -12.51 -1.12
CA GLY A 121 -11.97 -11.85 -1.46
C GLY A 121 -12.21 -10.55 -0.69
N ALA A 122 -11.79 -10.50 0.58
CA ALA A 122 -11.92 -9.30 1.41
C ALA A 122 -10.88 -8.22 1.08
N ASP A 123 -9.65 -8.60 0.77
CA ASP A 123 -8.54 -7.68 0.49
C ASP A 123 -7.59 -8.28 -0.58
N PRO A 124 -7.96 -8.18 -1.87
CA PRO A 124 -7.22 -8.79 -2.95
C PRO A 124 -5.87 -8.12 -3.17
N TYR A 125 -4.88 -8.92 -3.57
CA TYR A 125 -3.60 -8.38 -4.00
C TYR A 125 -3.75 -7.54 -5.26
N GLU A 126 -3.11 -6.37 -5.29
CA GLU A 126 -2.89 -5.67 -6.55
C GLU A 126 -1.91 -6.44 -7.43
N LEU A 127 -2.14 -6.39 -8.75
CA LEU A 127 -1.27 -7.01 -9.73
C LEU A 127 0.17 -6.43 -9.62
N ARG A 128 1.17 -7.30 -9.52
CA ARG A 128 2.59 -6.89 -9.56
C ARG A 128 2.92 -6.30 -10.92
N LEU A 129 3.87 -5.35 -10.96
CA LEU A 129 4.25 -4.65 -12.19
C LEU A 129 3.08 -3.93 -12.89
N LYS A 130 2.08 -3.51 -12.11
CA LYS A 130 0.97 -2.67 -12.57
C LYS A 130 1.51 -1.37 -13.18
N PRO A 131 1.08 -1.00 -14.41
CA PRO A 131 1.43 0.29 -15.02
C PRO A 131 0.82 1.46 -14.25
N ILE A 132 1.57 2.56 -14.13
CA ILE A 132 1.10 3.78 -13.44
C ILE A 132 -0.13 4.44 -14.11
N THR A 133 -0.44 4.06 -15.35
CA THR A 133 -1.64 4.51 -16.08
C THR A 133 -2.94 3.94 -15.50
N GLN A 134 -2.86 2.85 -14.73
CA GLN A 134 -4.01 2.23 -14.07
C GLN A 134 -4.22 2.75 -12.64
N ASP A 135 -3.40 3.70 -12.18
CA ASP A 135 -3.57 4.29 -10.87
C ASP A 135 -4.75 5.28 -10.86
N LYS A 136 -5.51 5.23 -9.77
CA LYS A 136 -6.64 6.14 -9.56
C LYS A 136 -6.16 7.59 -9.50
N ALA A 137 -6.90 8.49 -10.12
CA ALA A 137 -6.67 9.93 -10.02
C ALA A 137 -6.67 10.37 -8.54
N CYS A 138 -5.85 11.37 -8.21
CA CYS A 138 -5.86 11.98 -6.89
C CYS A 138 -6.99 13.01 -6.76
N LYS A 139 -7.04 13.67 -5.60
CA LYS A 139 -8.01 14.73 -5.27
C LYS A 139 -8.21 15.67 -6.45
N GLY A 140 -9.44 16.11 -6.71
CA GLY A 140 -9.75 17.06 -7.78
C GLY A 140 -9.59 16.48 -9.19
N ASN A 141 -9.58 15.15 -9.32
CA ASN A 141 -9.39 14.42 -10.58
C ASN A 141 -8.04 14.72 -11.26
N TYR A 142 -7.03 15.14 -10.48
CA TYR A 142 -5.67 15.27 -10.99
C TYR A 142 -5.07 13.88 -11.22
N PRO A 143 -4.27 13.68 -12.28
CA PRO A 143 -3.63 12.38 -12.52
C PRO A 143 -2.67 12.05 -11.39
N ALA A 144 -2.61 10.79 -10.94
CA ALA A 144 -1.70 10.32 -9.90
C ALA A 144 -0.21 10.59 -10.21
N TRP A 145 0.11 10.69 -11.50
CA TRP A 145 1.46 10.83 -12.02
C TRP A 145 1.55 11.88 -13.13
N ILE A 146 2.54 12.76 -13.02
CA ILE A 146 2.90 13.75 -14.04
C ILE A 146 4.26 13.36 -14.62
N LEU A 147 4.31 13.11 -15.91
CA LEU A 147 5.55 12.78 -16.64
C LEU A 147 5.97 13.99 -17.46
N ARG A 148 7.26 14.36 -17.37
CA ARG A 148 7.87 15.41 -18.19
C ARG A 148 9.27 15.01 -18.61
N THR A 149 9.67 15.40 -19.82
CA THR A 149 11.02 15.26 -20.34
C THR A 149 11.71 16.61 -20.28
N TYR A 150 12.97 16.64 -19.82
CA TYR A 150 13.78 17.84 -19.68
C TYR A 150 15.11 17.70 -20.41
N GLY A 151 15.68 18.83 -20.80
CA GLY A 151 16.95 18.88 -21.53
C GLY A 151 16.78 18.58 -23.01
N ASP A 152 17.88 18.19 -23.65
CA ASP A 152 17.96 18.06 -25.09
C ASP A 152 17.30 16.77 -25.60
N SER A 153 16.25 16.93 -26.41
CA SER A 153 15.49 15.83 -26.98
C SER A 153 16.01 15.36 -28.34
N MET A 154 17.07 15.97 -28.87
CA MET A 154 17.66 15.58 -30.13
C MET A 154 18.35 14.21 -30.03
N LYS A 155 18.23 13.42 -31.10
CA LYS A 155 18.91 12.13 -31.23
C LYS A 155 20.27 12.35 -31.88
N TYR A 156 21.32 11.94 -31.18
CA TYR A 156 22.70 12.03 -31.63
C TYR A 156 23.18 10.67 -32.10
N ALA A 157 23.64 10.58 -33.33
CA ALA A 157 24.35 9.40 -33.80
C ALA A 157 25.66 9.27 -33.04
N MET A 158 25.95 8.10 -32.48
CA MET A 158 27.21 7.85 -31.78
C MET A 158 28.33 7.63 -32.79
N ALA A 159 29.55 8.04 -32.44
CA ALA A 159 30.73 7.85 -33.28
C ALA A 159 31.00 6.38 -33.63
N ASN A 160 30.63 5.45 -32.74
CA ASN A 160 30.57 4.02 -33.03
C ASN A 160 29.14 3.61 -33.41
N PRO A 161 28.87 3.17 -34.65
CA PRO A 161 27.55 2.71 -35.09
C PRO A 161 26.96 1.58 -34.24
N ALA A 162 27.80 0.76 -33.59
CA ALA A 162 27.35 -0.31 -32.69
C ALA A 162 26.64 0.21 -31.43
N HIS A 163 26.81 1.48 -31.08
CA HIS A 163 26.13 2.12 -29.94
C HIS A 163 24.85 2.87 -30.33
N GLY A 164 24.45 2.83 -31.61
CA GLY A 164 23.21 3.42 -32.11
C GLY A 164 23.14 4.94 -31.91
N ALA A 165 21.91 5.44 -31.68
CA ALA A 165 21.67 6.85 -31.38
C ALA A 165 21.38 7.05 -29.88
N LYS A 166 21.93 8.11 -29.29
CA LYS A 166 21.69 8.49 -27.90
C LYS A 166 20.89 9.79 -27.81
N GLN A 167 20.13 9.92 -26.73
CA GLN A 167 19.41 11.11 -26.36
C GLN A 167 19.83 11.52 -24.94
N TYR A 168 20.12 12.80 -24.74
CA TYR A 168 20.65 13.32 -23.48
C TYR A 168 19.58 13.93 -22.57
N SER A 169 18.31 13.90 -22.98
CA SER A 169 17.21 14.32 -22.11
C SER A 169 17.01 13.37 -20.94
N VAL A 170 16.43 13.91 -19.88
CA VAL A 170 16.04 13.20 -18.66
C VAL A 170 14.52 13.13 -18.63
N VAL A 171 13.97 11.94 -18.43
CA VAL A 171 12.53 11.79 -18.17
C VAL A 171 12.33 11.77 -16.67
N VAL A 172 11.38 12.56 -16.18
CA VAL A 172 11.02 12.63 -14.76
C VAL A 172 9.52 12.38 -14.61
N VAL A 173 9.19 11.46 -13.71
CA VAL A 173 7.85 11.11 -13.29
C VAL A 173 7.66 11.60 -11.86
N LYS A 174 6.66 12.47 -11.64
CA LYS A 174 6.34 13.04 -10.33
C LYS A 174 5.04 12.46 -9.81
N SER A 175 5.01 12.02 -8.56
CA SER A 175 3.75 11.63 -7.90
C SER A 175 2.99 12.88 -7.46
N THR A 176 1.70 12.92 -7.74
CA THR A 176 0.79 13.93 -7.18
C THR A 176 0.14 13.44 -5.89
N VAL A 177 0.04 12.12 -5.70
CA VAL A 177 -0.47 11.47 -4.48
C VAL A 177 0.52 11.66 -3.32
N TRP A 178 1.82 11.54 -3.61
CA TRP A 178 2.90 11.81 -2.66
C TRP A 178 3.78 12.95 -3.19
N PRO A 179 3.39 14.22 -2.95
CA PRO A 179 4.18 15.36 -3.37
C PRO A 179 5.61 15.26 -2.83
N GLY A 180 6.57 15.42 -3.73
CA GLY A 180 7.99 15.23 -3.43
C GLY A 180 8.57 13.90 -3.93
N ALA A 181 7.73 12.91 -4.28
CA ALA A 181 8.20 11.67 -4.90
C ALA A 181 8.50 11.88 -6.39
N LEU A 182 9.71 11.51 -6.79
CA LEU A 182 10.26 11.65 -8.12
C LEU A 182 10.88 10.32 -8.55
N SER A 183 10.59 9.88 -9.76
CA SER A 183 11.34 8.82 -10.45
C SER A 183 11.94 9.42 -11.71
N TYR A 184 13.18 9.09 -12.03
CA TYR A 184 13.87 9.62 -13.20
C TYR A 184 14.48 8.52 -14.05
N PHE A 185 14.66 8.82 -15.32
CA PHE A 185 15.37 7.97 -16.28
C PHE A 185 16.34 8.81 -17.09
N TRP A 186 17.59 8.34 -17.18
CA TRP A 186 18.66 8.97 -17.96
C TRP A 186 19.65 7.91 -18.45
N GLN A 187 19.85 7.84 -19.76
CA GLN A 187 20.83 6.96 -20.42
C GLN A 187 20.85 5.50 -19.92
N GLY A 188 19.68 4.88 -19.80
CA GLY A 188 19.57 3.47 -19.36
C GLY A 188 19.60 3.28 -17.85
N GLN A 189 19.89 4.34 -17.09
CA GLN A 189 19.81 4.37 -15.63
C GLN A 189 18.46 4.95 -15.20
N TRP A 190 17.91 4.41 -14.11
CA TRP A 190 16.74 4.96 -13.46
C TRP A 190 16.94 4.98 -11.95
N GLY A 191 16.21 5.87 -11.30
CA GLY A 191 16.24 5.98 -9.85
C GLY A 191 15.01 6.69 -9.33
N GLU A 192 14.91 6.72 -8.01
CA GLU A 192 13.83 7.35 -7.29
C GLU A 192 14.38 8.22 -6.16
N LEU A 193 13.65 9.28 -5.85
CA LEU A 193 13.98 10.19 -4.77
C LEU A 193 12.69 10.74 -4.20
N TYR A 194 12.61 10.78 -2.87
CA TYR A 194 11.55 11.48 -2.17
C TYR A 194 12.13 12.69 -1.43
N MET A 195 11.62 13.88 -1.72
CA MET A 195 11.94 15.11 -1.00
C MET A 195 10.65 15.88 -0.71
N GLY A 196 10.19 15.81 0.54
CA GLY A 196 8.95 16.44 0.96
C GLY A 196 8.73 16.33 2.46
N ASP A 197 7.54 16.74 2.90
CA ASP A 197 7.09 16.75 4.30
C ASP A 197 6.53 15.40 4.78
N GLY A 198 6.56 14.39 3.91
CA GLY A 198 6.01 13.07 4.16
C GLY A 198 4.49 13.04 4.21
N GLN A 199 3.77 14.02 3.65
CA GLN A 199 2.30 14.06 3.69
C GLN A 199 1.67 13.58 2.38
N LYS A 200 0.63 12.76 2.50
CA LYS A 200 -0.17 12.31 1.36
C LYS A 200 -1.10 13.45 0.91
N HIS A 201 -1.26 13.61 -0.39
CA HIS A 201 -2.24 14.50 -0.98
C HIS A 201 -3.63 13.83 -0.94
N GLU A 202 -4.36 14.04 0.14
CA GLU A 202 -5.65 13.41 0.41
C GLU A 202 -6.76 14.44 0.72
N ASP A 203 -8.02 14.05 0.45
CA ASP A 203 -9.21 14.85 0.69
C ASP A 203 -9.60 14.94 2.17
N ILE A 204 -9.18 13.96 2.96
CA ILE A 204 -9.46 13.91 4.39
C ILE A 204 -8.53 14.90 5.07
N THR A 205 -9.00 16.13 5.26
CA THR A 205 -8.46 16.99 6.31
C THR A 205 -8.65 16.27 7.62
N TYR A 206 -7.60 16.23 8.45
CA TYR A 206 -7.70 15.72 9.81
C TYR A 206 -8.80 16.51 10.53
N PHE A 207 -9.97 15.92 10.62
CA PHE A 207 -11.02 16.32 11.55
C PHE A 207 -10.78 15.51 12.82
N PRO A 208 -10.89 16.10 14.02
CA PRO A 208 -10.94 15.29 15.23
C PRO A 208 -12.02 14.23 15.03
N VAL A 209 -11.63 12.96 15.10
CA VAL A 209 -12.62 11.88 14.98
C VAL A 209 -13.63 12.04 16.10
N GLN A 210 -14.90 11.76 15.79
CA GLN A 210 -15.93 11.72 16.81
C GLN A 210 -15.48 10.76 17.92
N PRO A 211 -15.77 11.10 19.20
CA PRO A 211 -15.52 10.18 20.30
C PRO A 211 -16.12 8.80 19.99
N PRO A 212 -15.52 7.70 20.49
CA PRO A 212 -16.09 6.37 20.31
C PRO A 212 -17.52 6.36 20.84
N GLN A 213 -18.39 5.61 20.17
CA GLN A 213 -19.76 5.43 20.61
C GLN A 213 -19.77 4.81 22.01
N ILE A 214 -20.56 5.41 22.92
CA ILE A 214 -20.74 4.88 24.27
C ILE A 214 -21.39 3.49 24.13
N MET A 215 -20.84 2.50 24.84
CA MET A 215 -21.39 1.15 24.84
C MET A 215 -22.80 1.17 25.43
N SER A 216 -23.71 0.40 24.84
CA SER A 216 -25.03 0.19 25.44
C SER A 216 -24.88 -0.45 26.83
N ASP A 217 -25.78 -0.10 27.73
CA ASP A 217 -25.91 -0.79 29.01
C ASP A 217 -26.24 -2.27 28.78
N PRO A 218 -25.81 -3.17 29.69
CA PRO A 218 -26.18 -4.58 29.62
C PRO A 218 -27.70 -4.74 29.75
N ASP A 219 -28.25 -5.79 29.16
CA ASP A 219 -29.67 -6.11 29.30
C ASP A 219 -30.04 -6.26 30.79
N GLU A 220 -31.12 -5.59 31.22
CA GLU A 220 -31.60 -5.70 32.58
C GLU A 220 -31.95 -7.16 32.92
N ARG A 221 -31.50 -7.63 34.08
CA ARG A 221 -31.89 -8.95 34.58
C ARG A 221 -33.39 -8.94 34.88
N SER A 222 -34.10 -9.97 34.43
CA SER A 222 -35.49 -10.17 34.83
C SER A 222 -35.59 -10.17 36.36
N MET A 223 -36.57 -9.46 36.93
CA MET A 223 -36.88 -9.60 38.34
C MET A 223 -37.20 -11.07 38.61
N VAL A 224 -36.36 -11.71 39.42
CA VAL A 224 -36.67 -13.01 40.00
C VAL A 224 -37.53 -12.74 41.22
N ASP A 225 -38.68 -13.41 41.29
CA ASP A 225 -39.52 -13.37 42.49
C ASP A 225 -38.67 -13.78 43.70
N GLU A 226 -38.87 -13.08 44.83
CA GLU A 226 -38.23 -13.44 46.07
C GLU A 226 -38.51 -14.93 46.36
N PRO A 227 -37.51 -15.72 46.79
CA PRO A 227 -37.71 -17.13 47.09
C PRO A 227 -38.68 -17.25 48.27
N ASN A 228 -39.96 -17.37 47.96
CA ASN A 228 -40.99 -17.55 48.96
C ASN A 228 -40.85 -18.98 49.50
N PRO A 229 -40.74 -19.17 50.82
CA PRO A 229 -40.68 -20.51 51.39
C PRO A 229 -41.95 -21.30 51.00
N PRO A 230 -41.84 -22.59 50.66
CA PRO A 230 -42.99 -23.38 50.24
C PRO A 230 -44.04 -23.37 51.36
N GLN A 231 -45.26 -22.96 51.04
CA GLN A 231 -46.38 -23.01 51.98
C GLN A 231 -46.56 -24.46 52.45
N LYS A 232 -46.56 -24.67 53.77
CA LYS A 232 -46.87 -25.99 54.34
C LYS A 232 -48.23 -26.44 53.81
N PRO A 233 -48.37 -27.70 53.33
CA PRO A 233 -49.67 -28.21 52.94
C PRO A 233 -50.61 -28.14 54.14
N LEU A 234 -51.79 -27.55 53.92
CA LEU A 234 -52.87 -27.54 54.90
C LEU A 234 -53.22 -28.99 55.22
N SER A 235 -53.02 -29.39 56.47
CA SER A 235 -53.48 -30.70 56.95
C SER A 235 -54.99 -30.75 56.79
N SER A 236 -55.48 -31.68 55.96
CA SER A 236 -56.89 -32.02 55.84
C SER A 236 -57.43 -32.38 57.22
N ILE A 237 -58.37 -31.59 57.70
CA ILE A 237 -59.15 -31.90 58.92
C ILE A 237 -60.06 -33.07 58.54
N GLU A 238 -59.82 -34.25 59.11
CA GLU A 238 -60.78 -35.36 59.08
C GLU A 238 -61.97 -34.98 59.97
N GLU A 239 -63.12 -34.70 59.37
CA GLU A 239 -64.40 -34.62 60.07
C GLU A 239 -64.91 -36.04 60.37
N GLN A 240 -65.25 -36.29 61.63
CA GLN A 240 -65.84 -37.53 62.16
C GLN A 240 -67.33 -37.67 61.81
#